data_AF-A0A842L5H7-F1
#
_entry.id   AF-A0A842L5H7-F1
#
_cell.length_a   1.000
_cell.length_b   1.000
_cell.length_c   1.000
_cell.angle_alpha   90.00
_cell.angle_beta   90.00
_cell.angle_gamma   90.00
#
_symmetry.space_group_name_H-M   'P 1'
#
loop_
_entity.id
_entity.type
_entity.pdbx_description
1 polymer ?
#
loop_
_entity_poly.entity_id
_entity_poly.type
_entity_poly.pdbx_seq_one_letter_code
_entity_poly.pdbx_strand_id
1 'polypeptide(L)'
;MSFCLETYLQQSEDYKIHISRAGFRECAKLIKEKAAQVLYVKAGEKILGARLIGIPPIPVGINKEKKTVMIPYTKPCYGTAVVEIPVKGEEIEKIEKVAIK
;
A
#
# COMPACT_ATOMS: atom_id res chain seq x y z
N MET A 1 -18.26 -4.59 -6.37
CA MET A 1 -17.69 -3.38 -6.98
C MET A 1 -16.19 -3.45 -6.80
N SER A 2 -15.44 -3.53 -7.90
CA SER A 2 -13.98 -3.57 -7.92
C SER A 2 -13.45 -2.20 -7.51
N PHE A 3 -12.99 -2.06 -6.26
CA PHE A 3 -12.25 -0.87 -5.83
C PHE A 3 -10.92 -0.89 -6.60
N CYS A 4 -10.79 -0.02 -7.60
CA CYS A 4 -9.62 0.03 -8.45
C CYS A 4 -8.76 1.21 -7.99
N LEU A 5 -7.59 0.91 -7.39
CA LEU A 5 -6.68 1.91 -6.84
C LEU A 5 -6.37 3.02 -7.84
N GLU A 6 -6.25 2.67 -9.11
CA GLU A 6 -5.96 3.61 -10.20
C GLU A 6 -7.11 4.59 -10.41
N THR A 7 -8.35 4.12 -10.40
CA THR A 7 -9.53 4.98 -10.46
C THR A 7 -9.65 5.83 -9.19
N TYR A 8 -9.32 5.28 -8.02
CA TYR A 8 -9.34 6.01 -6.75
C TYR A 8 -8.27 7.11 -6.71
N LEU A 9 -7.04 6.84 -7.16
CA LEU A 9 -5.96 7.82 -7.32
C LEU A 9 -6.30 8.91 -8.34
N GLN A 10 -7.12 8.60 -9.35
CA GLN A 10 -7.59 9.59 -10.35
C GLN A 10 -8.80 10.40 -9.88
N GLN A 11 -9.63 9.86 -8.98
CA GLN A 11 -10.89 10.48 -8.55
C GLN A 11 -10.86 11.08 -7.14
N SER A 12 -9.88 10.71 -6.30
CA SER A 12 -9.80 11.13 -4.90
C SER A 12 -8.49 11.88 -4.66
N GLU A 13 -8.58 13.07 -4.09
CA GLU A 13 -7.42 13.92 -3.73
C GLU A 13 -6.83 13.59 -2.35
N ASP A 14 -7.44 12.65 -1.63
CA ASP A 14 -7.13 12.35 -0.22
C ASP A 14 -6.04 11.26 -0.05
N TYR A 15 -5.13 11.11 -1.01
CA TYR A 15 -3.98 10.22 -0.86
C TYR A 15 -2.70 11.00 -0.60
N LYS A 16 -1.86 10.48 0.29
CA LYS A 16 -0.59 11.11 0.65
C LYS A 16 0.57 10.27 0.15
N ILE A 17 1.38 10.83 -0.74
CA ILE A 17 2.63 10.19 -1.17
C ILE A 17 3.70 10.56 -0.13
N HIS A 18 4.34 9.56 0.47
CA HIS A 18 5.45 9.79 1.40
C HIS A 18 6.81 9.78 0.72
N ILE A 19 6.99 8.92 -0.27
CA ILE A 19 8.21 8.84 -1.06
C ILE A 19 7.83 8.43 -2.48
N SER A 20 8.51 9.00 -3.46
CA SER A 20 8.36 8.66 -4.87
C SER A 20 9.75 8.50 -5.48
N ARG A 21 9.87 7.64 -6.50
CA ARG A 21 11.15 7.35 -7.18
C ARG A 21 12.24 6.75 -6.27
N ALA A 22 11.84 5.99 -5.24
CA ALA A 22 12.78 5.37 -4.32
C ALA A 22 12.97 3.88 -4.59
N GLY A 23 14.08 3.32 -4.10
CA GLY A 23 14.34 1.88 -4.18
C GLY A 23 13.42 1.07 -3.26
N PHE A 24 13.20 -0.21 -3.59
CA PHE A 24 12.37 -1.11 -2.78
C PHE A 24 12.78 -1.16 -1.30
N ARG A 25 14.09 -1.08 -1.00
CA ARG A 25 14.62 -1.07 0.37
C ARG A 25 14.21 0.17 1.16
N GLU A 26 14.24 1.35 0.54
CA GLU A 26 13.89 2.61 1.20
C GLU A 26 12.39 2.67 1.47
N CYS A 27 11.57 2.27 0.49
CA CYS A 27 10.13 2.14 0.66
C CYS A 27 9.78 1.19 1.81
N ALA A 28 10.45 0.03 1.87
CA ALA A 28 10.24 -0.95 2.93
C ALA A 28 10.63 -0.42 4.31
N LYS A 29 11.75 0.32 4.40
CA LYS A 29 12.21 0.92 5.65
C LYS A 29 11.25 2.01 6.13
N LEU A 30 10.81 2.89 5.23
CA LEU A 30 9.85 3.96 5.53
C LEU A 30 8.52 3.41 6.05
N ILE A 31 7.99 2.34 5.44
CA ILE A 31 6.76 1.69 5.92
C ILE A 31 6.96 1.13 7.32
N LYS A 32 8.11 0.50 7.61
CA LYS A 32 8.40 -0.04 8.95
C LYS A 32 8.53 1.02 10.03
N GLU A 33 9.08 2.19 9.70
CA GLU A 33 9.28 3.26 10.68
C GLU A 33 8.02 4.11 10.92
N LYS A 34 7.17 4.30 9.90
CA LYS A 34 5.97 5.14 10.01
C LYS A 34 4.69 4.36 10.32
N ALA A 35 4.59 3.08 9.96
CA ALA A 35 3.34 2.35 10.13
C ALA A 35 3.15 1.93 11.60
N ALA A 36 1.93 2.16 12.10
CA ALA A 36 1.51 1.68 13.41
C ALA A 36 1.45 0.14 13.45
N GLN A 37 1.01 -0.49 12.36
CA GLN A 37 0.98 -1.94 12.20
C GLN A 37 1.55 -2.29 10.82
N VAL A 38 2.55 -3.18 10.77
CA VAL A 38 3.15 -3.65 9.52
C VAL A 38 2.68 -5.07 9.24
N LEU A 39 2.09 -5.27 8.08
CA LEU A 39 1.78 -6.59 7.53
C LEU A 39 2.67 -6.89 6.34
N TYR A 40 2.93 -8.16 6.10
CA TYR A 40 3.72 -8.60 4.96
C TYR A 40 2.82 -9.30 3.96
N VAL A 41 2.98 -8.98 2.68
CA VAL A 41 2.20 -9.56 1.59
C VAL A 41 3.12 -10.09 0.49
N LYS A 42 2.65 -11.12 -0.21
CA LYS A 42 3.36 -11.69 -1.36
C LYS A 42 3.34 -10.71 -2.52
N ALA A 43 4.44 -10.66 -3.25
CA ALA A 43 4.50 -9.95 -4.52
C ALA A 43 3.51 -10.58 -5.51
N GLY A 44 2.80 -9.74 -6.26
CA GLY A 44 1.81 -10.17 -7.24
C GLY A 44 0.37 -10.22 -6.75
N GLU A 45 0.12 -10.05 -5.45
CA GLU A 45 -1.22 -9.91 -4.88
C GLU A 45 -1.87 -8.59 -5.30
N LYS A 46 -3.20 -8.63 -5.45
CA LYS A 46 -4.00 -7.44 -5.76
C LYS A 46 -4.53 -6.85 -4.46
N ILE A 47 -3.99 -5.72 -4.05
CA ILE A 47 -4.47 -4.95 -2.90
C ILE A 47 -5.16 -3.69 -3.41
N LEU A 48 -6.42 -3.50 -2.99
CA LEU A 48 -7.22 -2.33 -3.36
C LEU A 48 -7.29 -2.11 -4.89
N GLY A 49 -7.17 -3.18 -5.68
CA GLY A 49 -7.15 -3.15 -7.15
C GLY A 49 -5.77 -2.89 -7.79
N ALA A 50 -4.76 -2.48 -7.02
CA ALA A 50 -3.39 -2.38 -7.48
C ALA A 50 -2.65 -3.71 -7.31
N ARG A 51 -1.89 -4.10 -8.34
CA ARG A 51 -0.98 -5.25 -8.22
C ARG A 51 0.29 -4.79 -7.52
N LEU A 52 0.60 -5.36 -6.37
CA LEU A 52 1.83 -5.05 -5.67
C LEU A 52 3.01 -5.68 -6.42
N ILE A 53 3.90 -4.82 -6.92
CA ILE A 53 5.12 -5.20 -7.63
C ILE A 53 6.29 -4.79 -6.75
N GLY A 54 7.08 -5.77 -6.33
CA GLY A 54 8.26 -5.55 -5.51
C GLY A 54 8.93 -6.85 -5.07
N ILE A 55 9.96 -6.71 -4.25
CA ILE A 55 10.70 -7.84 -3.66
C ILE A 55 9.87 -8.38 -2.49
N PRO A 56 9.35 -9.62 -2.56
CA PRO A 56 8.65 -10.22 -1.43
C PRO A 56 9.63 -10.47 -0.27
N PRO A 57 9.19 -10.34 1.00
CA PRO A 57 7.87 -9.90 1.45
C PRO A 57 7.69 -8.38 1.38
N ILE A 58 6.57 -7.94 0.81
CA ILE A 58 6.26 -6.52 0.67
C ILE A 58 5.61 -6.03 1.96
N PRO A 59 6.19 -5.04 2.66
CA PRO A 59 5.57 -4.48 3.85
C PRO A 59 4.41 -3.56 3.45
N VAL A 60 3.30 -3.66 4.17
CA VAL A 60 2.13 -2.80 4.06
C VAL A 60 1.85 -2.24 5.45
N GLY A 61 1.77 -0.93 5.53
CA GLY A 61 1.44 -0.23 6.76
C GLY A 61 -0.06 -0.10 6.91
N ILE A 62 -0.59 -0.39 8.09
CA ILE A 62 -2.00 -0.20 8.42
C ILE A 62 -2.09 0.65 9.68
N ASN A 63 -2.98 1.64 9.65
CA ASN A 63 -3.34 2.43 10.80
C ASN A 63 -4.84 2.25 11.09
N LYS A 64 -5.15 1.42 12.09
CA LYS A 64 -6.54 1.10 12.47
C LYS A 64 -7.28 2.30 13.06
N GLU A 65 -6.58 3.22 13.73
CA GLU A 65 -7.19 4.41 14.35
C GLU A 65 -7.65 5.43 13.30
N LYS A 66 -6.82 5.66 12.28
CA LYS A 66 -7.12 6.62 11.20
C LYS A 66 -7.76 5.98 9.97
N LYS A 67 -7.91 4.66 9.96
CA LYS A 67 -8.38 3.85 8.81
C LYS A 67 -7.56 4.16 7.54
N THR A 68 -6.26 4.40 7.70
CA THR A 68 -5.34 4.64 6.58
C THR A 68 -4.45 3.43 6.33
N VAL A 69 -4.11 3.20 5.06
CA VAL A 69 -3.26 2.11 4.62
C VAL A 69 -2.13 2.67 3.77
N MET A 70 -0.91 2.28 4.10
CA MET A 70 0.34 2.62 3.42
C MET A 70 0.78 1.44 2.55
N ILE A 71 0.72 1.61 1.23
CA ILE A 71 1.15 0.58 0.27
C ILE A 71 2.25 1.11 -0.64
N PRO A 72 3.24 0.27 -0.98
CA PRO A 72 4.16 0.57 -2.06
C PRO A 72 3.45 0.34 -3.40
N TYR A 73 3.30 1.41 -4.17
CA TYR A 73 2.73 1.39 -5.50
C TYR A 73 3.82 1.67 -6.53
N THR A 74 4.06 0.71 -7.42
CA THR A 74 5.09 0.79 -8.45
C THR A 74 4.45 1.12 -9.79
N LYS A 75 4.75 2.31 -10.34
CA LYS A 75 4.41 2.65 -11.73
C LYS A 75 5.61 2.33 -12.63
N PRO A 76 5.44 1.59 -13.74
CA PRO A 76 6.54 1.18 -14.62
C PRO A 76 7.32 2.37 -15.20
N CYS A 77 6.67 3.53 -15.41
CA CYS A 77 7.33 4.72 -15.97
C CYS A 77 7.97 5.64 -14.91
N TYR A 78 7.62 5.50 -13.62
CA TYR A 78 7.97 6.47 -12.56
C TYR A 78 8.67 5.85 -11.34
N GLY A 79 8.82 4.52 -11.29
CA GLY A 79 9.43 3.81 -10.17
C GLY A 79 8.44 3.49 -9.05
N THR A 80 8.97 3.09 -7.89
CA THR A 80 8.18 2.75 -6.70
C THR A 80 7.92 3.98 -5.85
N ALA A 81 6.67 4.14 -5.42
CA ALA A 81 6.24 5.16 -4.49
C ALA A 81 5.56 4.50 -3.29
N VAL A 82 5.58 5.15 -2.13
CA VAL A 82 4.76 4.74 -0.98
C VAL A 82 3.61 5.70 -0.85
N VAL A 83 2.39 5.16 -0.94
CA VAL A 83 1.15 5.91 -0.93
C VAL A 83 0.36 5.52 0.31
N GLU A 84 -0.04 6.52 1.08
CA GLU A 84 -0.99 6.40 2.18
C GLU A 84 -2.37 6.78 1.67
N ILE A 85 -3.35 5.89 1.88
CA ILE A 85 -4.70 6.05 1.35
C ILE A 85 -5.69 5.77 2.48
N PRO A 86 -6.68 6.64 2.73
CA PRO A 86 -7.79 6.34 3.62
C PRO A 86 -8.69 5.30 2.97
N VAL A 87 -8.97 4.21 3.69
CA VAL A 87 -9.82 3.11 3.20
C VAL A 87 -10.89 2.78 4.23
N LYS A 88 -11.97 2.14 3.79
CA LYS A 88 -13.01 1.66 4.72
C LYS A 88 -12.49 0.47 5.53
N GLY A 89 -13.01 0.29 6.74
CA GLY A 89 -12.59 -0.80 7.65
C GLY A 89 -12.67 -2.20 7.03
N GLU A 90 -13.66 -2.43 6.17
CA GLU A 90 -13.85 -3.71 5.46
C GLU A 90 -12.69 -4.07 4.51
N GLU A 91 -11.99 -3.07 3.96
CA GLU A 91 -10.83 -3.30 3.08
C GLU A 91 -9.59 -3.66 3.91
N ILE A 92 -9.47 -3.11 5.12
CA ILE A 92 -8.38 -3.44 6.06
C ILE A 92 -8.45 -4.92 6.43
N GLU A 93 -9.64 -5.45 6.70
CA GLU A 93 -9.84 -6.86 7.03
C GLU A 93 -9.49 -7.81 5.87
N LYS A 94 -9.75 -7.39 4.62
CA LYS A 94 -9.31 -8.15 3.44
C LYS A 94 -7.79 -8.19 3.33
N ILE A 95 -7.12 -7.07 3.60
CA ILE A 95 -5.65 -7.00 3.59
C ILE A 95 -5.07 -7.89 4.69
N GLU A 96 -5.66 -7.89 5.89
CA GLU A 96 -5.27 -8.79 6.99
C GLU A 96 -5.41 -10.28 6.64
N LYS A 97 -6.40 -10.66 5.82
CA LYS A 97 -6.59 -12.05 5.36
C LYS A 97 -5.59 -12.48 4.28
N VAL A 98 -5.14 -11.53 3.45
CA VAL A 98 -4.18 -11.77 2.35
C VAL A 98 -2.73 -11.69 2.85
N ALA A 99 -2.51 -11.02 3.98
CA ALA A 99 -1.21 -10.93 4.62
C ALA A 99 -0.69 -12.31 5.04
N ILE A 100 0.61 -12.50 4.83
CA ILE A 100 1.34 -13.68 5.25
C ILE A 100 2.02 -13.32 6.56
N LYS A 101 1.81 -14.17 7.56
CA LYS A 101 2.38 -14.05 8.90
C LYS A 101 3.89 -14.28 8.89
#